data_AF-A0A833ANK2-F1
#
_entry.id   AF-A0A833ANK2-F1
#
_cell.length_a   1.000
_cell.length_b   1.000
_cell.length_c   1.000
_cell.angle_alpha   90.00
_cell.angle_beta   90.00
_cell.angle_gamma   90.00
#
_symmetry.space_group_name_H-M   'P 1'
#
loop_
_entity.id
_entity.type
_entity.pdbx_description
1 polymer ?
#
loop_
_entity_poly.entity_id
_entity_poly.type
_entity_poly.pdbx_seq_one_letter_code
_entity_poly.pdbx_strand_id
1 'polypeptide(L)'
;MAIDVERLTQLINKLDQIIQKNSYAGYDPFDGLRSALLKIVPLPGVYPKIAWIQFFKKFPINLRPLFLIAKGINPKAMGLFLSGYSSLYKIHKDNHDLEKAQFITNWLIKNQAPGYSGACWGYNFDWQNRAFFIPKNTPTIVGSAFIGHALLDFYEITGEQGPLATAQSITEFMRHDFFLSQMENDT
;
A
#
# COMPACT_ATOMS: atom_id res chain seq x y z
N MET A 1 11.96 -9.19 -28.93
CA MET A 1 10.52 -9.37 -28.61
C MET A 1 9.90 -7.99 -28.70
N ALA A 2 9.13 -7.70 -29.75
CA ALA A 2 8.46 -6.40 -29.87
C ALA A 2 7.35 -6.34 -28.82
N ILE A 3 7.29 -5.25 -28.05
CA ILE A 3 6.19 -5.01 -27.12
C ILE A 3 4.97 -4.64 -27.96
N ASP A 4 3.91 -5.45 -27.84
CA ASP A 4 2.61 -5.15 -28.44
C ASP A 4 1.95 -4.02 -27.65
N VAL A 5 2.08 -2.80 -28.17
CA VAL A 5 1.57 -1.57 -27.55
C VAL A 5 0.05 -1.61 -27.42
N GLU A 6 -0.64 -2.19 -28.40
CA GLU A 6 -2.10 -2.27 -28.38
C GLU A 6 -2.58 -3.20 -27.24
N ARG A 7 -1.95 -4.37 -27.11
CA ARG A 7 -2.22 -5.29 -26.01
C ARG A 7 -1.90 -4.66 -24.65
N LEU A 8 -0.80 -3.90 -24.54
CA LEU A 8 -0.44 -3.20 -23.30
C LEU A 8 -1.52 -2.18 -22.92
N THR A 9 -1.97 -1.36 -23.86
CA THR A 9 -3.05 -0.38 -23.64
C THR A 9 -4.34 -1.05 -23.18
N GLN A 10 -4.73 -2.17 -23.81
CA GLN A 10 -5.90 -2.93 -23.39
C GLN A 10 -5.77 -3.46 -21.95
N LEU A 11 -4.59 -3.94 -21.56
CA LEU A 11 -4.32 -4.42 -20.20
C LEU A 11 -4.36 -3.30 -19.17
N ILE A 12 -3.80 -2.12 -19.48
CA ILE A 12 -3.84 -0.94 -18.62
C ILE A 12 -5.29 -0.49 -18.42
N ASN A 13 -6.08 -0.38 -19.49
CA ASN A 13 -7.49 0.00 -19.40
C ASN A 13 -8.31 -1.00 -18.58
N LYS A 14 -8.06 -2.31 -18.76
CA LYS A 14 -8.71 -3.35 -17.96
C LYS A 14 -8.32 -3.26 -16.48
N LEU A 15 -7.05 -2.99 -16.17
CA LEU A 15 -6.57 -2.80 -14.81
C LEU A 15 -7.22 -1.58 -14.16
N ASP A 16 -7.26 -0.45 -14.87
CA ASP A 16 -7.91 0.78 -14.40
C ASP A 16 -9.39 0.54 -14.05
N GLN A 17 -10.14 -0.12 -14.93
CA GLN A 17 -11.54 -0.48 -14.66
C GLN A 17 -11.69 -1.34 -13.39
N ILE A 18 -10.78 -2.29 -13.15
CA ILE A 18 -10.78 -3.13 -11.94
C ILE A 18 -10.49 -2.28 -10.70
N ILE A 19 -9.50 -1.38 -10.77
CA ILE A 19 -9.13 -0.48 -9.65
C ILE A 19 -10.33 0.40 -9.28
N GLN A 20 -10.92 1.09 -10.26
CA GLN A 20 -12.05 2.00 -10.05
C GLN A 20 -13.28 1.25 -9.52
N LYS A 21 -13.63 0.11 -10.12
CA LYS A 21 -14.78 -0.72 -9.68
C LYS A 21 -14.65 -1.18 -8.23
N ASN A 22 -13.43 -1.38 -7.74
CA ASN A 22 -13.18 -1.80 -6.36
C ASN A 22 -12.83 -0.64 -5.44
N SER A 23 -12.94 0.61 -5.89
CA SER A 23 -12.58 1.81 -5.13
C SER A 23 -11.20 1.69 -4.49
N TYR A 24 -10.22 1.22 -5.28
CA TYR A 24 -8.82 0.99 -4.87
C TYR A 24 -8.62 -0.08 -3.78
N ALA A 25 -9.68 -0.77 -3.33
CA ALA A 25 -9.60 -1.80 -2.32
C ALA A 25 -9.30 -3.18 -2.94
N GLY A 26 -8.32 -3.89 -2.38
CA GLY A 26 -7.89 -5.20 -2.87
C GLY A 26 -7.59 -6.18 -1.75
N TYR A 27 -7.25 -7.39 -2.15
CA TYR A 27 -6.66 -8.39 -1.27
C TYR A 27 -5.14 -8.28 -1.32
N ASP A 28 -4.49 -8.52 -0.20
CA ASP A 28 -3.04 -8.55 -0.09
C ASP A 28 -2.56 -9.98 0.21
N PRO A 29 -1.43 -10.45 -0.34
CA PRO A 29 -0.88 -11.76 -0.01
C PRO A 29 -0.73 -12.04 1.50
N PHE A 30 -0.58 -11.01 2.33
CA PHE A 30 -0.36 -11.13 3.77
C PHE A 30 -1.56 -10.72 4.64
N ASP A 31 -2.73 -10.45 4.04
CA ASP A 31 -3.93 -9.98 4.76
C ASP A 31 -4.71 -11.05 5.55
N GLY A 32 -4.25 -12.30 5.59
CA GLY A 32 -4.99 -13.42 6.19
C GLY A 32 -5.43 -13.17 7.63
N LEU A 33 -4.63 -12.44 8.41
CA LEU A 33 -4.94 -12.08 9.81
C LEU A 33 -6.07 -11.04 9.94
N ARG A 34 -6.53 -10.43 8.85
CA ARG A 34 -7.71 -9.53 8.84
C ARG A 34 -9.04 -10.28 8.84
N SER A 35 -9.03 -11.61 8.83
CA SER A 35 -10.26 -12.42 8.87
C SER A 35 -11.09 -12.09 10.11
N ALA A 36 -12.36 -11.72 9.90
CA ALA A 36 -13.27 -11.43 11.01
C ALA A 36 -13.51 -12.65 11.91
N LEU A 37 -13.33 -13.88 11.38
CA LEU A 37 -13.46 -15.12 12.14
C LEU A 37 -12.41 -15.25 13.24
N LEU A 38 -11.24 -14.63 13.07
CA LEU A 38 -10.17 -14.65 14.07
C LEU A 38 -10.51 -13.86 15.34
N LYS A 39 -11.57 -13.04 15.31
CA LYS A 39 -12.12 -12.40 16.51
C LYS A 39 -12.89 -13.39 17.40
N ILE A 40 -13.39 -14.48 16.80
CA ILE A 40 -14.15 -15.53 17.50
C ILE A 40 -13.23 -16.69 17.84
N VAL A 41 -12.40 -17.12 16.87
CA VAL A 41 -11.44 -18.21 17.02
C VAL A 41 -10.04 -17.66 16.79
N PRO A 42 -9.38 -17.13 17.83
CA PRO A 42 -8.03 -16.57 17.68
C PRO A 42 -7.02 -17.67 17.38
N LEU A 43 -5.97 -17.33 16.63
CA LEU A 43 -4.83 -18.21 16.39
C LEU A 43 -3.75 -17.95 17.45
N PRO A 44 -3.55 -18.86 18.43
CA PRO A 44 -2.55 -18.66 19.47
C PRO A 44 -1.14 -18.90 18.92
N GLY A 45 -0.20 -18.06 19.35
CA GLY A 45 1.23 -18.20 19.02
C GLY A 45 1.62 -17.80 17.60
N VAL A 46 2.93 -17.89 17.34
CA VAL A 46 3.57 -17.39 16.11
C VAL A 46 3.31 -18.31 14.91
N TYR A 47 3.48 -19.61 15.08
CA TYR A 47 3.42 -20.57 13.97
C TYR A 47 2.02 -20.73 13.35
N PRO A 48 0.91 -20.81 14.11
CA PRO A 48 -0.42 -20.86 13.51
C PRO A 48 -0.78 -19.62 12.69
N LYS A 49 -0.40 -18.43 13.16
CA LYS A 49 -0.55 -17.18 12.41
C LYS A 49 0.26 -17.19 11.10
N ILE A 50 1.51 -17.66 11.15
CA ILE A 50 2.34 -17.81 9.94
C ILE A 50 1.71 -18.83 8.98
N ALA A 51 1.27 -19.99 9.46
CA ALA A 51 0.64 -21.01 8.65
C ALA A 51 -0.62 -20.47 7.95
N TRP A 52 -1.43 -19.69 8.68
CA TRP A 52 -2.61 -19.01 8.15
C TRP A 52 -2.26 -18.01 7.04
N ILE A 53 -1.27 -17.15 7.26
CA ILE A 53 -0.77 -16.22 6.24
C ILE A 53 -0.27 -17.00 5.00
N GLN A 54 0.55 -18.04 5.20
CA GLN A 54 1.09 -18.83 4.08
C GLN A 54 -0.01 -19.58 3.31
N PHE A 55 -1.05 -20.05 4.00
CA PHE A 55 -2.22 -20.65 3.37
C PHE A 55 -2.85 -19.67 2.39
N PHE A 56 -3.26 -18.47 2.82
CA PHE A 56 -3.88 -17.49 1.92
C PHE A 56 -2.94 -16.92 0.85
N LYS A 57 -1.63 -16.93 1.10
CA LYS A 57 -0.62 -16.52 0.14
C LYS A 57 -0.44 -17.52 -1.01
N LYS A 58 -0.52 -18.82 -0.72
CA LYS A 58 -0.17 -19.90 -1.66
C LYS A 58 -1.36 -20.67 -2.21
N PHE A 59 -2.53 -20.59 -1.57
CA PHE A 59 -3.70 -21.34 -2.01
C PHE A 59 -4.16 -20.84 -3.40
N PRO A 60 -4.40 -21.75 -4.36
CA PRO A 60 -4.65 -21.38 -5.77
C PRO A 60 -6.01 -20.71 -5.98
N ILE A 61 -6.95 -20.89 -5.06
CA ILE A 61 -8.30 -20.33 -5.12
C ILE A 61 -8.44 -19.23 -4.05
N ASN A 62 -9.12 -18.15 -4.38
CA ASN A 62 -9.29 -17.07 -3.40
C ASN A 62 -10.37 -17.42 -2.36
N LEU A 63 -9.95 -18.00 -1.23
CA LEU A 63 -10.84 -18.31 -0.11
C LEU A 63 -11.12 -17.13 0.84
N ARG A 64 -10.53 -15.94 0.58
CA ARG A 64 -10.71 -14.76 1.43
C ARG A 64 -12.19 -14.38 1.67
N PRO A 65 -13.11 -14.45 0.68
CA PRO A 65 -14.53 -14.21 0.92
C PRO A 65 -15.14 -15.19 1.92
N LEU A 66 -14.78 -16.48 1.85
CA LEU A 66 -15.30 -17.52 2.74
C LEU A 66 -14.87 -17.29 4.19
N PHE A 67 -13.62 -16.85 4.39
CA PHE A 67 -13.08 -16.56 5.71
C PHE A 67 -13.32 -15.12 6.17
N LEU A 68 -14.23 -14.38 5.52
CA LEU A 68 -14.61 -13.02 5.89
C LEU A 68 -13.40 -12.06 6.01
N ILE A 69 -12.42 -12.25 5.12
CA ILE A 69 -11.32 -11.29 4.95
C ILE A 69 -11.83 -10.20 4.02
N ALA A 70 -11.95 -8.98 4.53
CA ALA A 70 -12.41 -7.85 3.73
C ALA A 70 -11.29 -7.28 2.85
N LYS A 71 -11.64 -6.83 1.64
CA LYS A 71 -10.73 -6.00 0.82
C LYS A 71 -10.36 -4.73 1.58
N GLY A 72 -9.19 -4.17 1.29
CA GLY A 72 -8.77 -2.91 1.90
C GLY A 72 -7.85 -2.12 0.99
N ILE A 73 -7.75 -0.82 1.26
CA ILE A 73 -6.83 0.07 0.54
C ILE A 73 -5.44 -0.06 1.20
N ASN A 74 -4.43 -0.43 0.41
CA ASN A 74 -3.05 -0.51 0.87
C ASN A 74 -2.32 0.78 0.46
N PRO A 75 -1.76 1.57 1.40
CA PRO A 75 -1.08 2.82 1.07
C PRO A 75 0.05 2.66 0.04
N LYS A 76 0.78 1.54 0.07
CA LYS A 76 1.81 1.26 -0.94
C LYS A 76 1.19 1.09 -2.33
N ALA A 77 0.06 0.42 -2.43
CA ALA A 77 -0.66 0.29 -3.71
C ALA A 77 -1.14 1.65 -4.21
N MET A 78 -1.64 2.51 -3.32
CA MET A 78 -1.99 3.90 -3.65
C MET A 78 -0.79 4.66 -4.21
N GLY A 79 0.39 4.57 -3.60
CA GLY A 79 1.63 5.16 -4.16
C GLY A 79 1.95 4.63 -5.56
N LEU A 80 1.85 3.32 -5.79
CA LEU A 80 2.08 2.73 -7.11
C LEU A 80 1.06 3.22 -8.15
N PHE A 81 -0.22 3.33 -7.78
CA PHE A 81 -1.25 3.88 -8.66
C PHE A 81 -1.00 5.35 -8.97
N LEU A 82 -0.57 6.16 -7.99
CA LEU A 82 -0.23 7.56 -8.21
C LEU A 82 0.89 7.73 -9.24
N SER A 83 1.98 6.96 -9.10
CA SER A 83 3.08 6.97 -10.08
C SER A 83 2.60 6.52 -11.47
N GLY A 84 1.76 5.48 -11.52
CA GLY A 84 1.13 4.99 -12.75
C GLY A 84 0.28 6.03 -13.46
N TYR A 85 -0.69 6.64 -12.77
CA TYR A 85 -1.54 7.69 -13.35
C TYR A 85 -0.76 8.95 -13.70
N SER A 86 0.25 9.32 -12.92
CA SER A 86 1.14 10.44 -13.27
C SER A 86 1.91 10.17 -14.56
N SER A 87 2.34 8.92 -14.76
CA SER A 87 2.99 8.47 -16.01
C SER A 87 2.01 8.48 -17.19
N LEU A 88 0.78 7.99 -17.00
CA LEU A 88 -0.25 8.03 -18.04
C LEU A 88 -0.60 9.48 -18.43
N TYR A 89 -0.73 10.38 -17.46
CA TYR A 89 -0.94 11.80 -17.72
C TYR A 89 0.19 12.43 -18.54
N LYS A 90 1.46 12.07 -18.26
CA LYS A 90 2.61 12.54 -19.06
C LYS A 90 2.49 12.14 -20.53
N ILE A 91 1.89 10.97 -20.84
CA ILE A 91 1.73 10.43 -22.19
C ILE A 91 0.46 10.98 -22.86
N HIS A 92 -0.69 10.86 -22.21
CA HIS A 92 -1.99 11.17 -22.81
C HIS A 92 -2.37 12.65 -22.70
N LYS A 93 -1.88 13.35 -21.68
CA LYS A 93 -2.33 14.69 -21.29
C LYS A 93 -3.85 14.79 -21.06
N ASP A 94 -4.46 13.69 -20.60
CA ASP A 94 -5.89 13.59 -20.30
C ASP A 94 -6.18 13.99 -18.85
N ASN A 95 -7.13 14.90 -18.65
CA ASN A 95 -7.54 15.35 -17.32
C ASN A 95 -8.07 14.22 -16.43
N HIS A 96 -8.63 13.13 -16.98
CA HIS A 96 -9.08 12.00 -16.17
C HIS A 96 -7.94 11.31 -15.43
N ASP A 97 -6.76 11.20 -16.04
CA ASP A 97 -5.56 10.63 -15.40
C ASP A 97 -5.08 11.55 -14.26
N LEU A 98 -5.13 12.88 -14.49
CA LEU A 98 -4.78 13.89 -13.50
C LEU A 98 -5.75 13.89 -12.31
N GLU A 99 -7.06 13.79 -12.54
CA GLU A 99 -8.08 13.74 -11.49
C GLU A 99 -7.89 12.52 -10.57
N LYS A 100 -7.58 11.34 -11.15
CA LYS A 100 -7.26 10.13 -10.39
C LYS A 100 -5.99 10.32 -9.57
N ALA A 101 -4.94 10.89 -10.16
CA ALA A 101 -3.69 11.18 -9.47
C ALA A 101 -3.91 12.18 -8.31
N GLN A 102 -4.70 13.23 -8.51
CA GLN A 102 -5.07 14.17 -7.45
C GLN A 102 -5.85 13.49 -6.33
N PHE A 103 -6.85 12.66 -6.67
CA PHE A 103 -7.63 11.91 -5.67
C PHE A 103 -6.73 11.05 -4.79
N ILE A 104 -5.80 10.30 -5.41
CA ILE A 104 -4.88 9.44 -4.70
C ILE A 104 -3.91 10.24 -3.83
N THR A 105 -3.38 11.36 -4.35
CA THR A 105 -2.51 12.27 -3.59
C THR A 105 -3.19 12.81 -2.35
N ASN A 106 -4.42 13.30 -2.49
CA ASN A 106 -5.23 13.79 -1.37
C ASN A 106 -5.51 12.68 -0.35
N TRP A 107 -5.80 11.47 -0.82
CA TRP A 107 -5.98 10.31 0.04
C TRP A 107 -4.70 9.97 0.82
N LEU A 108 -3.54 9.96 0.17
CA LEU A 108 -2.25 9.66 0.80
C LEU A 108 -1.90 10.69 1.87
N ILE A 109 -2.02 11.98 1.55
CA ILE A 109 -1.76 13.07 2.51
C ILE A 109 -2.69 12.96 3.72
N LYS A 110 -3.97 12.63 3.52
CA LYS A 110 -4.95 12.47 4.60
C LYS A 110 -4.69 11.23 5.47
N ASN A 111 -4.12 10.16 4.92
CA ASN A 111 -3.96 8.86 5.59
C ASN A 111 -2.51 8.57 6.01
N GLN A 112 -1.73 9.61 6.32
CA GLN A 112 -0.42 9.46 6.97
C GLN A 112 -0.57 8.83 8.36
N ALA A 113 0.44 8.06 8.78
CA ALA A 113 0.49 7.53 10.13
C ALA A 113 0.86 8.65 11.13
N PRO A 114 0.08 8.84 12.21
CA PRO A 114 0.35 9.89 13.19
C PRO A 114 1.46 9.47 14.16
N GLY A 115 2.08 10.46 14.82
CA GLY A 115 3.03 10.23 15.92
C GLY A 115 4.48 9.98 15.50
N TYR A 116 4.81 10.26 14.23
CA TYR A 116 6.16 10.14 13.68
C TYR A 116 6.73 11.52 13.34
N SER A 117 8.05 11.61 13.25
CA SER A 117 8.80 12.83 12.97
C SER A 117 8.60 13.37 11.54
N GLY A 118 8.01 12.57 10.65
CA GLY A 118 7.74 12.92 9.26
C GLY A 118 6.62 12.09 8.62
N ALA A 119 6.25 12.43 7.39
CA ALA A 119 5.22 11.68 6.66
C ALA A 119 5.63 10.21 6.47
N CYS A 120 4.72 9.29 6.79
CA CYS A 120 4.96 7.87 6.65
C CYS A 120 3.66 7.07 6.61
N TRP A 121 3.74 5.83 6.12
CA TRP A 121 2.58 4.95 5.98
C TRP A 121 2.90 3.50 6.33
N GLY A 122 1.92 2.86 6.99
CA GLY A 122 1.93 1.43 7.29
C GLY A 122 0.93 0.65 6.46
N TYR A 123 1.09 -0.67 6.43
CA TYR A 123 0.15 -1.55 5.74
C TYR A 123 -1.17 -1.65 6.50
N ASN A 124 -2.26 -1.95 5.78
CA ASN A 124 -3.61 -2.06 6.34
C ASN A 124 -3.91 -3.43 7.01
N PHE A 125 -2.89 -4.26 7.24
CA PHE A 125 -2.97 -5.59 7.85
C PHE A 125 -1.87 -5.78 8.90
N ASP A 126 -2.15 -6.66 9.86
CA ASP A 126 -1.14 -7.17 10.79
C ASP A 126 -0.23 -8.18 10.08
N TRP A 127 1.06 -8.16 10.39
CA TRP A 127 2.03 -9.08 9.81
C TRP A 127 2.81 -9.82 10.89
N GLN A 128 2.72 -11.15 10.85
CA GLN A 128 3.53 -12.04 11.69
C GLN A 128 4.65 -12.67 10.86
N ASN A 129 5.88 -12.53 11.32
CA ASN A 129 6.99 -13.39 10.91
C ASN A 129 7.54 -14.17 12.12
N ARG A 130 8.63 -14.92 11.95
CA ARG A 130 9.19 -15.77 13.03
C ARG A 130 9.80 -14.96 14.18
N ALA A 131 10.37 -13.79 13.88
CA ALA A 131 11.11 -12.98 14.83
C ALA A 131 10.21 -11.95 15.54
N PHE A 132 9.19 -11.44 14.86
CA PHE A 132 8.36 -10.37 15.39
C PHE A 132 6.96 -10.30 14.77
N PHE A 133 6.09 -9.55 15.45
CA PHE A 133 4.76 -9.16 15.01
C PHE A 133 4.74 -7.65 14.73
N ILE A 134 4.29 -7.28 13.53
CA ILE A 134 4.09 -5.88 13.13
C ILE A 134 2.59 -5.60 13.08
N PRO A 135 2.05 -4.77 13.98
CA PRO A 135 0.67 -4.33 13.91
C PRO A 135 0.38 -3.58 12.62
N LYS A 136 -0.86 -3.66 12.14
CA LYS A 136 -1.36 -2.80 11.06
C LYS A 136 -1.06 -1.33 11.36
N ASN A 137 -0.89 -0.55 10.30
CA ASN A 137 -0.54 0.87 10.31
C ASN A 137 0.85 1.19 10.89
N THR A 138 1.66 0.20 11.28
CA THR A 138 3.07 0.44 11.61
C THR A 138 3.82 0.88 10.35
N PRO A 139 4.42 2.08 10.33
CA PRO A 139 5.07 2.59 9.15
C PRO A 139 6.26 1.77 8.71
N THR A 140 6.52 1.78 7.40
CA THR A 140 7.72 1.15 6.85
C THR A 140 8.49 2.13 5.98
N ILE A 141 9.83 2.10 6.07
CA ILE A 141 10.69 2.88 5.18
C ILE A 141 10.38 2.57 3.72
N VAL A 142 10.30 1.29 3.36
CA VAL A 142 10.09 0.88 1.97
C VAL A 142 8.75 1.40 1.46
N GLY A 143 7.65 1.18 2.19
CA GLY A 143 6.33 1.67 1.78
C GLY A 143 6.28 3.20 1.65
N SER A 144 6.87 3.90 2.61
CA SER A 144 6.92 5.37 2.61
C SER A 144 7.80 5.91 1.47
N ALA A 145 8.91 5.26 1.14
CA ALA A 145 9.77 5.64 0.01
C ALA A 145 9.03 5.53 -1.33
N PHE A 146 8.28 4.45 -1.57
CA PHE A 146 7.45 4.30 -2.78
C PHE A 146 6.41 5.44 -2.90
N ILE A 147 5.78 5.80 -1.79
CA ILE A 147 4.81 6.90 -1.75
C ILE A 147 5.52 8.25 -1.99
N GLY A 148 6.68 8.47 -1.39
CA GLY A 148 7.49 9.66 -1.60
C GLY A 148 7.86 9.87 -3.07
N HIS A 149 8.34 8.82 -3.74
CA HIS A 149 8.60 8.88 -5.19
C HIS A 149 7.34 9.21 -5.99
N ALA A 150 6.21 8.60 -5.66
CA ALA A 150 4.96 8.88 -6.36
C ALA A 150 4.44 10.31 -6.14
N LEU A 151 4.66 10.89 -4.94
CA LEU A 151 4.36 12.30 -4.68
C LEU A 151 5.27 13.24 -5.47
N LEU A 152 6.54 12.86 -5.69
CA LEU A 152 7.44 13.60 -6.57
C LEU A 152 7.00 13.48 -8.05
N ASP A 153 6.59 12.30 -8.51
CA ASP A 153 6.03 12.11 -9.87
C ASP A 153 4.81 13.02 -10.10
N PHE A 154 3.96 13.15 -9.07
CA PHE A 154 2.80 14.04 -9.10
C PHE A 154 3.21 15.52 -9.11
N TYR A 155 4.19 15.90 -8.29
CA TYR A 155 4.76 17.24 -8.29
C TYR A 155 5.32 17.63 -9.67
N GLU A 156 5.99 16.72 -10.37
CA GLU A 156 6.53 17.00 -11.70
C GLU A 156 5.46 17.35 -12.75
N ILE A 157 4.24 16.85 -12.58
CA ILE A 157 3.14 17.10 -13.54
C ILE A 157 2.26 18.28 -13.16
N THR A 158 2.22 18.68 -11.87
CA THR A 158 1.33 19.75 -11.38
C THR A 158 2.05 20.98 -10.86
N GLY A 159 3.29 20.85 -10.38
CA GLY A 159 4.03 21.88 -9.66
C GLY A 159 3.53 22.16 -8.24
N GLU A 160 2.61 21.32 -7.71
CA GLU A 160 2.03 21.53 -6.38
C GLU A 160 3.04 21.32 -5.24
N GLN A 161 3.21 22.35 -4.42
CA GLN A 161 4.21 22.34 -3.34
C GLN A 161 3.83 21.44 -2.16
N GLY A 162 2.54 21.17 -1.94
CA GLY A 162 2.07 20.33 -0.83
C GLY A 162 2.58 18.88 -0.91
N PRO A 163 2.37 18.18 -2.04
CA PRO A 163 2.94 16.85 -2.30
C PRO A 163 4.47 16.82 -2.19
N LEU A 164 5.17 17.83 -2.72
CA LEU A 164 6.63 17.96 -2.59
C LEU A 164 7.08 18.06 -1.13
N ALA A 165 6.48 18.95 -0.35
CA ALA A 165 6.79 19.12 1.06
C ALA A 165 6.50 17.83 1.86
N THR A 166 5.39 17.14 1.53
CA THR A 166 5.06 15.85 2.12
C THR A 166 6.14 14.81 1.82
N ALA A 167 6.55 14.68 0.55
CA ALA A 167 7.61 13.77 0.13
C ALA A 167 8.95 14.07 0.83
N GLN A 168 9.31 15.34 0.97
CA GLN A 168 10.50 15.78 1.69
C GLN A 168 10.44 15.38 3.16
N SER A 169 9.30 15.57 3.84
CA SER A 169 9.18 15.23 5.27
C SER A 169 9.39 13.75 5.59
N ILE A 170 9.27 12.85 4.59
CA ILE A 170 9.56 11.41 4.77
C ILE A 170 11.02 11.19 5.21
N THR A 171 11.95 12.06 4.81
CA THR A 171 13.35 11.95 5.23
C THR A 171 13.52 12.13 6.74
N GLU A 172 12.69 12.97 7.38
CA GLU A 172 12.69 13.12 8.83
C GLU A 172 12.17 11.87 9.53
N PHE A 173 11.16 11.19 8.96
CA PHE A 173 10.74 9.88 9.43
C PHE A 173 11.88 8.85 9.35
N MET A 174 12.55 8.78 8.20
CA MET A 174 13.66 7.84 8.01
C MET A 174 14.84 8.14 8.93
N ARG A 175 15.10 9.42 9.23
CA ARG A 175 16.25 9.85 10.03
C ARG A 175 16.03 9.68 11.53
N HIS A 176 14.82 9.89 12.02
CA HIS A 176 14.55 9.95 13.45
C HIS A 176 13.73 8.80 14.01
N ASP A 177 12.92 8.13 13.19
CA ASP A 177 11.99 7.11 13.71
C ASP A 177 12.44 5.70 13.35
N PHE A 178 13.51 5.57 12.56
CA PHE A 178 14.12 4.30 12.24
C PHE A 178 15.25 3.95 13.21
N PHE A 179 14.90 3.73 14.48
CA PHE A 179 15.83 3.13 15.42
C PHE A 179 15.68 1.60 15.37
N LEU A 180 16.77 0.96 14.93
CA LEU A 180 17.02 -0.50 14.91
C LEU A 180 17.05 -1.15 16.32
N SER A 181 16.60 -0.46 17.36
CA SER A 181 16.78 -0.85 18.76
C SER A 181 15.47 -0.73 19.53
N GLN A 182 14.67 -1.79 19.58
CA GLN A 182 13.79 -2.23 20.70
C GLN A 182 12.95 -3.46 20.25
N MET A 183 13.56 -4.43 19.57
CA MET A 183 12.91 -5.74 19.30
C MET A 183 13.55 -6.87 20.12
N GLU A 184 14.23 -6.54 21.22
CA GLU A 184 14.96 -7.50 22.05
C GLU A 184 14.35 -7.75 23.43
N ASN A 185 13.25 -7.10 23.82
CA ASN A 185 12.64 -7.30 25.14
C ASN A 185 11.15 -7.60 25.04
N ASP A 186 10.81 -8.81 24.59
CA ASP A 186 9.56 -9.49 24.95
C ASP A 186 9.77 -11.01 24.74
N THR A 187 10.65 -11.58 25.56
CA THR A 187 10.67 -13.01 25.90
C THR A 187 9.95 -13.24 27.21
#